data_AF-A0A2V3PRB2-F1
#
_entry.id   AF-A0A2V3PRB2-F1
#
_cell.length_a   1.000
_cell.length_b   1.000
_cell.length_c   1.000
_cell.angle_alpha   90.00
_cell.angle_beta   90.00
_cell.angle_gamma   90.00
#
_symmetry.space_group_name_H-M   'P 1'
#
loop_
_entity.id
_entity.type
_entity.pdbx_description
1 polymer ?
#
loop_
_entity_poly.entity_id
_entity_poly.type
_entity_poly.pdbx_seq_one_letter_code
_entity_poly.pdbx_strand_id
1 'polypeptide(L)'
;MNNRIKDTVNVQVGTMSIYCYILEDGSRFIGERIKMYFKGNPNVTLVPLLDDNNNEIKTYSFIDVIEHLNLNTLQIFAQFGLNGLIDTTLSNPPKEKKLGDFDKLIKKALEYNPKDREK
;
A
#
# COMPACT_ATOMS: atom_id res chain seq x y z
N MET A 1 -11.45 -18.14 -10.58
CA MET A 1 -10.46 -17.30 -9.89
C MET A 1 -9.15 -18.05 -9.95
N ASN A 2 -8.09 -17.45 -10.50
CA ASN A 2 -6.80 -18.12 -10.63
C ASN A 2 -6.08 -17.97 -9.29
N ASN A 3 -6.13 -18.98 -8.44
CA ASN A 3 -5.55 -18.93 -7.08
C ASN A 3 -4.02 -19.09 -7.08
N ARG A 4 -3.36 -18.80 -8.20
CA ARG A 4 -1.91 -18.92 -8.35
C ARG A 4 -1.22 -17.72 -7.73
N ILE A 5 -0.25 -18.01 -6.88
CA ILE A 5 0.60 -17.00 -6.26
C ILE A 5 1.54 -16.47 -7.33
N LYS A 6 1.48 -15.15 -7.55
CA LYS A 6 2.39 -14.44 -8.44
C LYS A 6 3.65 -14.01 -7.70
N ASP A 7 3.49 -13.57 -6.46
CA ASP A 7 4.60 -13.04 -5.66
C ASP A 7 4.38 -13.28 -4.17
N THR A 8 5.48 -13.41 -3.44
CA THR A 8 5.50 -13.60 -1.99
C THR A 8 6.50 -12.65 -1.36
N VAL A 9 6.03 -11.84 -0.40
CA VAL A 9 6.83 -10.88 0.35
C VAL A 9 6.85 -11.28 1.80
N ASN A 10 8.03 -11.22 2.43
CA ASN A 10 8.17 -11.42 3.86
C ASN A 10 8.31 -10.05 4.55
N VAL A 11 7.45 -9.77 5.52
CA VAL A 11 7.46 -8.54 6.32
C VAL A 11 7.74 -8.88 7.77
N GLN A 12 8.76 -8.24 8.33
CA GLN A 12 9.08 -8.37 9.75
C GLN A 12 8.22 -7.41 10.57
N VAL A 13 7.44 -7.95 11.52
CA VAL A 13 6.60 -7.20 12.45
C VAL A 13 7.00 -7.58 13.86
N GLY A 14 7.71 -6.67 14.55
CA GLY A 14 8.36 -6.99 15.81
C GLY A 14 9.32 -8.18 15.64
N THR A 15 9.10 -9.25 16.40
CA THR A 15 9.93 -10.47 16.35
C THR A 15 9.44 -11.52 15.35
N MET A 16 8.31 -11.28 14.67
CA MET A 16 7.74 -12.27 13.75
C MET A 16 7.85 -11.87 12.29
N SER A 17 8.14 -12.87 11.46
CA SER A 17 8.07 -12.76 10.01
C SER A 17 6.67 -13.15 9.54
N ILE A 18 6.02 -12.25 8.81
CA ILE A 18 4.70 -12.42 8.22
C ILE A 18 4.85 -12.52 6.72
N TYR A 19 4.33 -13.60 6.14
CA TYR A 19 4.28 -13.77 4.69
C TYR A 19 3.05 -13.09 4.11
N CYS A 20 3.24 -12.34 3.03
CA CYS A 20 2.22 -11.66 2.25
C CYS A 20 2.25 -12.22 0.83
N TYR A 21 1.09 -12.52 0.28
CA TYR A 21 0.95 -13.17 -1.02
C TYR A 21 0.16 -12.26 -1.97
N ILE A 22 0.63 -12.15 -3.20
CA ILE A 22 -0.08 -11.48 -4.29
C ILE A 22 -0.41 -12.54 -5.34
N LEU A 23 -1.69 -12.68 -5.67
CA LEU A 23 -2.13 -13.58 -6.73
C LEU A 23 -1.96 -12.96 -8.12
N GLU A 24 -2.05 -13.76 -9.16
CA GLU A 24 -2.01 -13.29 -10.55
C GLU A 24 -3.07 -12.24 -10.88
N ASP A 25 -4.26 -12.35 -10.28
CA ASP A 25 -5.36 -11.39 -10.45
C ASP A 25 -5.18 -10.10 -9.62
N GLY A 26 -4.10 -10.00 -8.85
CA GLY A 26 -3.77 -8.85 -8.00
C GLY A 26 -4.40 -8.89 -6.61
N SER A 27 -5.20 -9.92 -6.30
CA SER A 27 -5.72 -10.15 -4.94
C SER A 27 -4.59 -10.36 -3.95
N ARG A 28 -4.76 -9.85 -2.73
CA ARG A 28 -3.72 -9.85 -1.69
C ARG A 28 -4.18 -10.61 -0.47
N PHE A 29 -3.29 -11.45 0.05
CA PHE A 29 -3.51 -12.30 1.20
C PHE A 29 -2.34 -12.24 2.17
N ILE A 30 -2.60 -12.50 3.44
CA ILE A 30 -1.60 -12.50 4.51
C ILE A 30 -1.65 -13.83 5.23
N GLY A 31 -0.48 -14.43 5.48
CA GLY A 31 -0.37 -15.72 6.14
C GLY A 31 -0.98 -15.74 7.55
N GLU A 32 -1.47 -16.92 7.96
CA GLU A 32 -2.23 -17.15 9.20
C GLU A 32 -1.57 -16.55 10.45
N ARG A 33 -0.23 -16.49 10.51
CA ARG A 33 0.50 -15.93 11.67
C ARG A 33 0.07 -14.52 12.03
N ILE A 34 -0.47 -13.73 11.10
CA ILE A 34 -0.94 -12.37 11.41
C ILE A 34 -2.06 -12.34 12.46
N LYS A 35 -2.79 -13.45 12.67
CA LYS A 35 -3.88 -13.53 13.65
C LYS A 35 -3.48 -13.16 15.08
N MET A 36 -2.20 -13.33 15.45
CA MET A 36 -1.75 -12.93 16.78
C MET A 36 -1.79 -11.42 17.03
N TYR A 37 -1.88 -10.63 15.96
CA TYR A 37 -2.01 -9.19 16.02
C TYR A 37 -3.46 -8.73 15.89
N PHE A 38 -4.44 -9.63 15.82
CA PHE A 38 -5.83 -9.23 15.79
C PHE A 38 -6.29 -8.66 17.14
N LYS A 39 -7.26 -7.75 17.10
CA LYS A 39 -7.91 -7.18 18.28
C LYS A 39 -8.91 -8.21 18.85
N GLY A 40 -8.60 -8.76 20.01
CA GLY A 40 -9.42 -9.80 20.63
C GLY A 40 -9.37 -11.13 19.86
N ASN A 41 -10.52 -11.80 19.70
CA ASN A 41 -10.63 -13.06 18.96
C ASN A 41 -11.72 -12.96 17.87
N PRO A 42 -11.46 -12.20 16.80
CA PRO A 42 -12.45 -11.98 15.76
C PRO A 42 -12.67 -13.25 14.94
N ASN A 43 -13.91 -13.47 14.51
CA ASN A 43 -14.27 -14.60 13.66
C ASN A 43 -13.93 -14.28 12.19
N VAL A 44 -12.62 -14.25 11.88
CA VAL A 44 -12.11 -13.98 10.54
C VAL A 44 -11.97 -15.28 9.76
N THR A 45 -12.51 -15.32 8.54
CA THR A 45 -12.48 -16.50 7.70
C THR A 45 -11.09 -16.74 7.16
N LEU A 46 -10.56 -17.95 7.35
CA LEU A 46 -9.34 -18.40 6.69
C LEU A 46 -9.64 -18.75 5.23
N VAL A 47 -8.79 -18.26 4.33
CA VAL A 47 -8.81 -18.56 2.91
C VAL A 47 -7.62 -19.46 2.58
N PRO A 48 -7.85 -20.70 2.13
CA PRO A 48 -6.77 -21.57 1.67
C PRO A 48 -6.28 -21.13 0.30
N LEU A 49 -4.95 -21.00 0.17
CA LEU A 49 -4.26 -20.84 -1.11
C LEU A 49 -3.44 -22.10 -1.41
N LEU A 50 -3.07 -22.31 -2.67
CA LEU A 50 -2.16 -23.37 -3.06
C LEU A 50 -0.83 -22.75 -3.49
N ASP A 51 0.28 -23.28 -2.97
CA ASP A 51 1.62 -22.97 -3.49
C ASP A 51 1.90 -23.72 -4.81
N ASP A 52 3.08 -23.48 -5.39
CA ASP A 52 3.50 -24.12 -6.64
C ASP A 52 3.64 -25.65 -6.53
N ASN A 53 3.73 -26.18 -5.31
CA ASN A 53 3.81 -27.60 -5.01
C ASN A 53 2.43 -28.20 -4.65
N ASN A 54 1.34 -27.45 -4.82
CA ASN A 54 -0.01 -27.79 -4.36
C ASN A 54 -0.15 -28.02 -2.84
N ASN A 55 0.75 -27.47 -2.03
CA ASN A 55 0.55 -27.43 -0.58
C ASN A 55 -0.45 -26.33 -0.24
N GLU A 56 -1.34 -26.63 0.70
CA GLU A 56 -2.30 -25.66 1.21
C GLU A 56 -1.62 -24.68 2.17
N ILE A 57 -1.76 -23.39 1.89
CA ILE A 57 -1.34 -22.29 2.74
C ILE A 57 -2.57 -21.62 3.32
N LYS A 58 -2.63 -21.54 4.65
CA LYS A 58 -3.69 -20.82 5.36
C LYS A 58 -3.41 -19.33 5.39
N THR A 59 -4.36 -18.55 4.87
CA THR A 59 -4.23 -17.09 4.77
C THR A 59 -5.51 -16.37 5.17
N TYR A 60 -5.41 -15.06 5.34
CA TYR A 60 -6.54 -14.15 5.47
C TYR A 60 -6.52 -13.16 4.30
N SER A 61 -7.69 -12.66 3.89
CA SER A 61 -7.73 -11.58 2.91
C SER A 61 -7.09 -10.32 3.51
N PHE A 62 -6.44 -9.52 2.66
CA PHE A 62 -5.80 -8.28 3.11
C PHE A 62 -6.80 -7.31 3.78
N ILE A 63 -8.03 -7.24 3.25
CA ILE A 63 -9.09 -6.37 3.78
C ILE A 63 -9.48 -6.83 5.19
N ASP A 64 -9.75 -8.12 5.36
CA ASP A 64 -10.14 -8.67 6.66
C ASP A 64 -9.06 -8.44 7.71
N VAL A 65 -7.78 -8.54 7.33
CA VAL A 65 -6.67 -8.25 8.24
C VAL A 65 -6.69 -6.80 8.69
N ILE A 66 -6.82 -5.83 7.79
CA ILE A 66 -6.85 -4.41 8.15
C ILE A 66 -7.97 -4.10 9.14
N GLU A 67 -9.15 -4.65 8.90
CA GLU A 67 -10.32 -4.42 9.75
C GLU A 67 -10.13 -4.94 11.18
N HIS A 68 -9.35 -6.01 11.34
CA HIS A 68 -9.24 -6.76 12.59
C HIS A 68 -7.89 -6.61 13.30
N LEU A 69 -6.90 -5.95 12.72
CA LEU A 69 -5.63 -5.68 13.37
C LEU A 69 -5.80 -4.79 14.63
N ASN A 70 -4.96 -5.04 15.63
CA ASN A 70 -4.82 -4.14 16.76
C ASN A 70 -4.18 -2.82 16.31
N LEU A 71 -4.45 -1.74 17.05
CA LEU A 71 -4.04 -0.38 16.68
C LEU A 71 -2.52 -0.24 16.55
N ASN A 72 -1.75 -0.83 17.46
CA ASN A 72 -0.29 -0.71 17.47
C ASN A 72 0.32 -1.33 16.21
N THR A 73 -0.14 -2.53 15.83
CA THR A 73 0.32 -3.21 14.61
C THR A 73 -0.13 -2.46 13.35
N LEU A 74 -1.36 -1.93 13.35
CA LEU A 74 -1.85 -1.10 12.24
C LEU A 74 -0.99 0.16 12.05
N GLN A 75 -0.61 0.83 13.15
CA GLN A 75 0.29 1.98 13.12
C GLN A 75 1.67 1.63 12.54
N ILE A 76 2.24 0.47 12.89
CA ILE A 76 3.51 -0.01 12.33
C ILE A 76 3.39 -0.21 10.81
N PHE A 77 2.34 -0.89 10.35
CA PHE A 77 2.13 -1.08 8.91
C PHE A 77 1.87 0.23 8.17
N ALA A 78 1.10 1.14 8.78
CA ALA A 78 0.88 2.48 8.22
C ALA A 78 2.19 3.26 8.10
N GLN A 79 3.08 3.17 9.09
CA GLN A 79 4.40 3.80 9.04
C GLN A 79 5.25 3.23 7.89
N PHE A 80 5.29 1.90 7.72
CA PHE A 80 5.98 1.29 6.59
C PHE A 80 5.40 1.71 5.24
N GLY A 81 4.07 1.71 5.12
CA GLY A 81 3.39 2.13 3.89
C GLY A 81 3.65 3.60 3.56
N LEU A 82 3.58 4.49 4.54
CA LEU A 82 3.84 5.92 4.37
C LEU A 82 5.31 6.19 4.01
N ASN A 83 6.26 5.55 4.68
CA ASN A 83 7.68 5.66 4.31
C ASN A 83 7.91 5.19 2.88
N GLY A 84 7.35 4.05 2.48
CA GLY A 84 7.44 3.56 1.11
C GLY A 84 6.84 4.53 0.08
N LEU A 85 5.72 5.17 0.40
CA LEU A 85 5.12 6.20 -0.45
C LEU A 85 6.02 7.44 -0.56
N ILE A 86 6.58 7.91 0.55
CA ILE A 86 7.52 9.04 0.58
C ILE A 86 8.76 8.72 -0.26
N ASP A 87 9.40 7.58 -0.01
CA ASP A 87 10.61 7.16 -0.72
C ASP A 87 10.35 6.99 -2.22
N THR A 88 9.20 6.44 -2.60
CA THR A 88 8.80 6.33 -4.00
C THR A 88 8.57 7.71 -4.63
N THR A 89 7.95 8.63 -3.89
CA THR A 89 7.69 10.01 -4.35
C THR A 89 8.98 10.82 -4.44
N LEU A 90 9.95 10.62 -3.54
CA LEU A 90 11.25 11.29 -3.61
C LEU A 90 12.15 10.71 -4.70
N SER A 91 12.08 9.39 -4.94
CA SER A 91 12.84 8.71 -5.99
C SER A 91 12.26 8.97 -7.38
N ASN A 92 10.95 9.13 -7.46
CA ASN A 92 10.22 9.52 -8.66
C ASN A 92 9.38 10.77 -8.33
N PRO A 93 10.03 11.94 -8.18
CA PRO A 93 9.29 13.18 -7.95
C PRO A 93 8.25 13.30 -9.05
N PRO A 94 6.99 13.62 -8.71
CA PRO A 94 5.96 13.83 -9.72
C PRO A 94 6.55 14.81 -10.71
N LYS A 95 6.69 14.37 -11.97
CA LYS A 95 7.28 15.19 -13.02
C LYS A 95 6.59 16.54 -12.94
N GLU A 96 7.34 17.60 -12.65
CA GLU A 96 6.80 18.96 -12.76
C GLU A 96 6.09 19.01 -14.11
N LYS A 97 4.80 19.30 -14.06
CA LYS A 97 4.00 19.40 -15.27
C LYS A 97 4.63 20.54 -16.05
N LYS A 98 5.43 20.22 -17.08
CA LYS A 98 6.01 21.24 -17.97
C LYS A 98 4.82 22.03 -18.50
N LEU A 99 4.71 23.28 -18.05
CA LEU A 99 3.66 24.19 -18.49
C LEU A 99 3.67 24.19 -20.01
N GLY A 100 2.51 23.93 -20.61
CA GLY A 100 2.35 24.13 -22.04
C GLY A 100 2.59 25.60 -22.39
N ASP A 101 2.87 25.91 -23.65
CA ASP A 101 3.14 27.31 -24.03
C ASP A 101 1.94 28.22 -23.75
N PHE A 102 0.72 27.67 -23.77
CA PHE A 102 -0.48 28.37 -23.34
C PHE A 102 -0.52 28.66 -21.83
N ASP A 103 -0.15 27.69 -21.00
CA ASP A 103 -0.10 27.87 -19.54
C ASP A 103 0.98 28.90 -19.15
N LYS A 104 2.12 28.90 -19.86
CA LYS A 104 3.16 29.93 -19.70
C LYS A 104 2.62 31.31 -20.08
N LEU A 105 1.80 31.40 -21.12
CA LEU A 105 1.18 32.65 -21.57
C LEU A 105 0.21 33.19 -20.52
N ILE A 106 -0.65 32.33 -19.95
CA ILE A 106 -1.56 32.69 -18.86
C ILE A 106 -0.78 33.14 -17.63
N LYS A 107 0.24 32.40 -17.22
CA LYS A 107 1.09 32.76 -16.07
C LYS A 107 1.73 34.13 -16.27
N LYS A 108 2.28 34.39 -17.46
CA LYS A 108 2.89 35.69 -17.79
C LYS A 108 1.87 36.82 -17.81
N ALA A 109 0.64 36.57 -18.29
CA ALA A 109 -0.44 37.55 -18.26
C ALA A 109 -0.89 37.89 -16.83
N LEU A 110 -0.93 36.89 -15.93
CA LEU A 110 -1.22 37.08 -14.51
C LEU A 110 -0.11 37.87 -13.80
N GLU A 111 1.17 37.60 -14.08
CA GLU A 111 2.33 38.34 -13.54
C GLU A 111 2.44 39.78 -14.10
N TYR A 112 1.84 40.03 -15.27
CA TYR A 112 1.72 41.36 -15.87
C TYR A 112 0.51 42.14 -15.37
N ASN A 113 -0.33 41.57 -14.49
CA ASN A 113 -1.49 42.27 -13.96
C ASN A 113 -1.02 43.51 -13.16
N PRO A 114 -1.34 44.73 -13.61
CA PRO A 114 -0.77 45.96 -13.06
C PRO A 114 -1.27 46.31 -11.64
N LYS A 115 -2.25 45.57 -11.11
CA LYS A 115 -2.80 45.80 -9.76
C LYS A 115 -1.80 45.57 -8.61
N ASP A 116 -0.67 44.89 -8.88
CA ASP A 116 0.41 44.69 -7.90
C ASP A 116 1.60 45.64 -8.10
N ARG A 117 1.51 46.60 -9.05
CA ARG A 117 2.61 47.54 -9.37
C ARG A 117 2.30 49.01 -9.11
N GLU A 118 1.23 49.30 -8.38
CA GLU A 118 0.99 50.64 -7.82
C GLU A 118 1.61 50.70 -6.41
N LYS A 119 2.83 51.22 -6.34
CA LYS A 119 3.44 51.80 -5.13
C LYS A 119 4.00 53.17 -5.46
#